data_AF-A0A8X6GRE4-F1
#
_entry.id   AF-A0A8X6GRE4-F1
#
_cell.length_a   1.000
_cell.length_b   1.000
_cell.length_c   1.000
_cell.angle_alpha   90.00
_cell.angle_beta   90.00
_cell.angle_gamma   90.00
#
_symmetry.space_group_name_H-M   'P 1'
#
loop_
_entity.id
_entity.type
_entity.pdbx_description
1 polymer ?
#
loop_
_entity_poly.entity_id
_entity_poly.type
_entity_poly.pdbx_seq_one_letter_code
_entity_poly.pdbx_strand_id
1 'polypeptide(L)'
;MAERKIEKKKRKFEDESGQFQSEWENFYFFIHVKGNHSISTAKSYNLKTHFEQKHGEIDKFTVGERKAKLQSWKNNLTSQQYIFHNQTAQSNDIVGASFRLPHIIGNNMKPFTVQLPQLKKYVQKN
;
A
#
# COMPACT_ATOMS: atom_id res chain seq x y z
N MET A 1 24.53 23.75 -45.98
CA MET A 1 24.39 23.08 -44.67
C MET A 1 22.93 23.13 -44.30
N ALA A 2 22.22 21.99 -44.30
CA ALA A 2 20.78 21.96 -44.07
C ALA A 2 20.49 21.93 -42.56
N GLU A 3 19.77 22.95 -42.08
CA GLU A 3 19.32 23.03 -40.70
C GLU A 3 18.31 21.92 -40.40
N ARG A 4 18.64 21.00 -39.49
CA ARG A 4 17.68 20.02 -38.97
C ARG A 4 16.70 20.74 -38.06
N LYS A 5 15.44 20.86 -38.48
CA LYS A 5 14.31 21.20 -37.61
C LYS A 5 14.29 20.24 -36.43
N ILE A 6 14.63 20.72 -35.23
CA ILE A 6 14.39 19.99 -33.99
C ILE A 6 12.89 20.08 -33.72
N GLU A 7 12.13 19.07 -34.15
CA GLU A 7 10.75 18.93 -33.73
C GLU A 7 10.70 18.80 -32.21
N LYS A 8 10.13 19.81 -31.55
CA LYS A 8 9.81 19.74 -30.13
C LYS A 8 8.80 18.60 -29.94
N LYS A 9 9.28 17.45 -29.47
CA LYS A 9 8.45 16.30 -29.09
C LYS A 9 7.28 16.81 -28.26
N LYS A 10 6.05 16.67 -28.77
CA LYS A 10 4.84 17.00 -28.00
C LYS A 10 4.85 16.14 -26.73
N ARG A 11 4.83 16.81 -25.58
CA ARG A 11 4.88 16.19 -24.24
C ARG A 11 3.71 15.21 -24.11
N LYS A 12 3.99 14.00 -23.62
CA LYS A 12 2.95 12.98 -23.41
C LYS A 12 2.29 13.21 -22.05
N PHE A 13 0.99 12.96 -21.93
CA PHE A 13 0.26 13.03 -20.67
C PHE A 13 0.88 12.15 -19.56
N GLU A 14 1.55 11.06 -19.93
CA GLU A 14 2.30 10.21 -18.99
C GLU A 14 3.53 10.91 -18.40
N ASP A 15 4.19 11.82 -19.13
CA ASP A 15 5.26 12.68 -18.57
C ASP A 15 4.69 13.72 -17.58
N GLU A 16 3.39 14.03 -17.67
CA GLU A 16 2.66 14.96 -16.78
C GLU A 16 1.80 14.25 -15.73
N SER A 17 1.86 12.91 -15.66
CA SER A 17 1.04 12.11 -14.77
C SER A 17 1.52 12.17 -13.32
N GLY A 18 1.64 13.40 -12.78
CA GLY A 18 1.69 13.75 -11.36
C GLY A 18 2.33 12.68 -10.48
N GLN A 19 3.50 12.18 -10.88
CA GLN A 19 4.16 11.13 -10.14
C GLN A 19 4.53 11.75 -8.80
N PHE A 20 4.09 11.10 -7.74
CA PHE A 20 4.37 11.55 -6.39
C PHE A 20 5.88 11.66 -6.21
N GLN A 21 6.37 12.88 -5.98
CA GLN A 21 7.78 13.12 -5.73
C GLN A 21 8.08 12.82 -4.26
N SER A 22 9.12 12.02 -3.98
CA SER A 22 9.53 11.68 -2.61
C SER A 22 9.87 12.91 -1.77
N GLU A 23 10.30 14.00 -2.40
CA GLU A 23 10.55 15.29 -1.74
C GLU A 23 9.27 15.86 -1.10
N TRP A 24 8.10 15.61 -1.68
CA TRP A 24 6.81 16.07 -1.13
C TRP A 24 6.46 15.39 0.19
N GLU A 25 7.02 14.21 0.49
CA GLU A 25 6.87 13.60 1.81
C GLU A 25 7.44 14.52 2.89
N ASN A 26 8.65 15.06 2.65
CA ASN A 26 9.33 15.89 3.63
C ASN A 26 8.73 17.30 3.72
N PHE A 27 8.25 17.85 2.61
CA PHE A 27 7.69 19.20 2.59
C PHE A 27 6.25 19.27 3.12
N TYR A 28 5.41 18.31 2.74
CA TYR A 28 3.97 18.37 3.02
C TYR A 28 3.49 17.24 3.94
N PHE A 29 4.39 16.43 4.49
CA PHE A 29 4.05 15.28 5.36
C PHE A 29 3.09 14.28 4.72
N PHE A 30 3.12 14.20 3.39
CA PHE A 30 2.23 13.33 2.64
C PHE A 30 2.94 12.03 2.29
N ILE A 31 2.31 10.87 2.53
CA ILE A 31 2.88 9.57 2.16
C ILE A 31 2.00 8.96 1.07
N HIS A 32 2.62 8.53 -0.03
CA HIS A 32 1.88 7.83 -1.08
C HIS A 32 1.68 6.36 -0.71
N VAL A 33 0.44 5.99 -0.36
CA VAL A 33 0.06 4.61 -0.12
C VAL A 33 -0.56 4.03 -1.41
N LYS A 34 0.07 2.99 -1.96
CA LYS A 34 -0.42 2.32 -3.16
C LYS A 34 -1.79 1.68 -2.87
N GLY A 35 -2.83 2.13 -3.57
CA GLY A 35 -4.19 1.57 -3.48
C GLY A 35 -5.20 2.38 -2.66
N ASN A 36 -4.77 3.40 -1.89
CA ASN A 36 -5.69 4.32 -1.22
C ASN A 36 -5.55 5.73 -1.80
N HIS A 37 -6.51 6.10 -2.63
CA HIS A 37 -6.63 7.44 -3.18
C HIS A 37 -7.15 8.41 -2.10
N SER A 38 -6.28 8.94 -1.24
CA SER A 38 -6.71 10.04 -0.35
C SER A 38 -6.76 11.39 -1.10
N ILE A 39 -6.10 11.51 -2.25
CA ILE A 39 -6.21 12.67 -3.15
C ILE A 39 -6.22 12.16 -4.60
N SER A 40 -7.34 12.36 -5.30
CA SER A 40 -7.56 11.94 -6.70
C SER A 40 -6.54 12.54 -7.69
N THR A 41 -5.82 13.58 -7.28
CA THR A 41 -4.74 14.20 -8.05
C THR A 41 -3.58 14.58 -7.14
N ALA A 42 -2.49 13.81 -7.17
CA ALA A 42 -1.23 14.14 -6.52
C ALA A 42 -0.57 15.34 -7.21
N LYS A 43 -1.10 16.54 -6.94
CA LYS A 43 -0.59 17.82 -7.42
C LYS A 43 0.02 18.57 -6.24
N SER A 44 1.19 19.16 -6.45
CA SER A 44 1.90 19.96 -5.44
C SER A 44 1.02 21.07 -4.83
N TYR A 45 0.20 21.73 -5.64
CA TYR A 45 -0.75 22.76 -5.19
C TYR A 45 -1.78 22.21 -4.17
N ASN A 46 -2.35 21.03 -4.44
CA ASN A 46 -3.33 20.42 -3.55
C ASN A 46 -2.69 20.00 -2.23
N LEU A 47 -1.47 19.46 -2.28
CA LEU A 47 -0.70 19.06 -1.10
C LEU A 47 -0.32 20.27 -0.24
N LYS A 48 0.12 21.36 -0.87
CA LYS A 48 0.45 22.60 -0.17
C LYS A 48 -0.75 23.20 0.55
N THR A 49 -1.88 23.36 -0.15
CA THR A 49 -3.11 23.91 0.44
C THR A 49 -3.62 23.03 1.58
N HIS A 50 -3.58 21.71 1.42
CA HIS A 50 -3.96 20.78 2.49
C HIS A 50 -3.05 20.93 3.72
N PHE A 51 -1.73 20.98 3.49
CA PHE A 51 -0.76 21.16 4.56
C PHE A 51 -0.98 22.47 5.31
N GLU A 52 -1.17 23.58 4.61
CA GLU A 52 -1.42 24.89 5.23
C GLU A 52 -2.74 24.92 6.03
N GLN A 53 -3.82 24.33 5.49
CA GLN A 53 -5.14 24.34 6.13
C GLN A 53 -5.29 23.34 7.29
N LYS A 54 -4.64 22.18 7.23
CA LYS A 54 -4.84 21.07 8.18
C LYS A 54 -3.62 20.79 9.05
N HIS A 55 -2.44 21.18 8.61
CA HIS A 55 -1.16 20.85 9.23
C HIS A 55 -0.27 22.08 9.49
N GLY A 56 -0.84 23.29 9.47
CA GLY A 56 -0.08 24.52 9.75
C GLY A 56 0.64 24.53 11.11
N GLU A 57 0.18 23.73 12.08
CA GLU A 57 0.88 23.57 13.36
C GLU A 57 2.22 22.84 13.24
N ILE A 58 2.40 22.02 12.21
CA ILE A 58 3.65 21.30 11.95
C ILE A 58 4.76 22.28 11.53
N ASP A 59 4.38 23.46 11.04
CA ASP A 59 5.34 24.48 10.64
C ASP A 59 6.12 25.08 11.84
N LYS A 60 5.65 24.83 13.06
CA LYS A 60 6.31 25.23 14.32
C LYS A 60 7.55 24.39 14.65
N PHE A 61 7.69 23.19 14.07
CA PHE A 61 8.80 22.29 14.36
C PHE A 61 10.03 22.59 13.49
N THR A 62 11.22 22.35 14.03
CA THR A 62 12.48 22.43 13.27
C THR A 62 12.59 21.30 12.24
N VAL A 63 13.44 21.46 11.22
CA VAL A 63 13.63 20.46 10.15
C VAL A 63 13.98 19.07 10.70
N GLY A 64 14.78 19.00 11.77
CA GLY A 64 15.15 17.74 12.43
C GLY A 64 13.96 17.05 13.11
N GLU A 65 13.17 17.80 13.87
CA GLU A 65 11.97 17.28 14.55
C GLU A 65 10.91 16.82 13.55
N ARG A 66 10.75 17.57 12.45
CA ARG A 66 9.86 17.22 11.34
C ARG A 66 10.21 15.84 10.76
N LYS A 67 11.49 15.61 10.48
CA LYS A 67 11.97 14.32 9.96
C LYS A 67 11.75 13.17 10.95
N ALA A 68 12.03 13.38 12.23
CA ALA A 68 11.81 12.37 13.26
C ALA A 68 10.33 12.00 13.40
N LYS A 69 9.44 13.00 13.37
CA LYS A 69 7.99 12.80 13.44
C LYS A 69 7.44 12.06 12.22
N LEU A 70 7.93 12.42 11.02
CA LEU A 70 7.58 11.74 9.78
C LEU A 70 7.98 10.25 9.82
N GLN A 71 9.18 9.93 10.31
CA GLN A 71 9.59 8.53 10.47
C GLN A 71 8.73 7.77 11.47
N SER A 72 8.42 8.36 12.62
CA SER A 72 7.51 7.77 13.60
C SER A 72 6.13 7.47 13.00
N TRP A 73 5.58 8.40 12.22
CA TRP A 73 4.29 8.21 11.55
C TRP A 73 4.32 7.14 10.47
N LYS A 74 5.40 7.06 9.68
CA LYS A 74 5.60 5.97 8.71
C LYS A 74 5.61 4.61 9.40
N ASN A 75 6.36 4.48 10.49
CA ASN A 75 6.42 3.24 11.26
C ASN A 75 5.06 2.83 11.83
N ASN A 76 4.32 3.80 12.40
CA ASN A 76 2.97 3.56 12.89
C ASN A 76 2.01 3.13 11.78
N LEU A 77 2.06 3.80 10.62
CA LEU A 77 1.24 3.45 9.46
C LEU A 77 1.54 2.03 8.98
N THR A 78 2.81 1.66 8.85
CA THR A 78 3.21 0.30 8.46
C THR A 78 2.77 -0.72 9.48
N SER A 79 2.88 -0.43 10.78
CA SER A 79 2.40 -1.33 11.84
C SER A 79 0.89 -1.55 11.76
N GLN A 80 0.11 -0.50 11.51
CA GLN A 80 -1.35 -0.62 11.35
C GLN A 80 -1.70 -1.43 10.10
N GLN A 81 -1.06 -1.13 8.97
CA GLN A 81 -1.26 -1.86 7.71
C GLN A 81 -0.92 -3.34 7.86
N TYR A 82 0.15 -3.66 8.59
CA TYR A 82 0.56 -5.04 8.86
C TYR A 82 -0.53 -5.82 9.61
N ILE A 83 -1.13 -5.21 10.64
CA ILE A 83 -2.22 -5.84 11.41
C ILE A 83 -3.41 -6.16 10.49
N PHE A 84 -3.86 -5.19 9.68
CA PHE A 84 -4.99 -5.38 8.77
C PHE A 84 -4.69 -6.42 7.67
N HIS A 85 -3.48 -6.43 7.13
CA HIS A 85 -3.07 -7.42 6.15
C HIS A 85 -3.03 -8.83 6.75
N ASN A 86 -2.48 -8.99 7.96
CA ASN A 86 -2.44 -10.29 8.64
C ASN A 86 -3.85 -10.84 8.90
N GLN A 87 -4.77 -10.00 9.37
CA GLN A 87 -6.15 -10.42 9.60
C GLN A 87 -6.84 -10.85 8.30
N THR A 88 -6.60 -10.13 7.20
CA THR A 88 -7.15 -10.48 5.88
C THR A 88 -6.55 -11.78 5.34
N ALA A 89 -5.24 -11.97 5.51
CA ALA A 89 -4.54 -13.19 5.10
C ALA A 89 -5.05 -14.42 5.86
N GLN A 90 -5.22 -14.33 7.18
CA GLN A 90 -5.81 -15.41 7.99
C GLN A 90 -7.22 -15.77 7.53
N SER A 91 -8.05 -14.76 7.22
CA SER A 91 -9.40 -15.00 6.68
C SER A 91 -9.36 -15.76 5.36
N ASN A 92 -8.49 -15.36 4.42
CA ASN A 92 -8.33 -16.04 3.13
C ASN A 92 -7.83 -17.48 3.29
N ASP A 93 -6.92 -17.73 4.23
CA ASP A 93 -6.43 -19.07 4.53
C ASP A 93 -7.54 -19.97 5.10
N ILE A 94 -8.37 -19.44 6.00
CA ILE A 94 -9.54 -20.16 6.54
C ILE A 94 -10.54 -20.51 5.44
N VAL A 95 -10.87 -19.55 4.56
CA VAL A 95 -11.76 -19.78 3.41
C VAL A 95 -11.16 -20.82 2.46
N GLY A 96 -9.86 -20.69 2.16
CA GLY A 96 -9.12 -21.63 1.32
C GLY A 96 -9.08 -23.04 1.90
N ALA A 97 -8.97 -23.18 3.23
CA ALA A 97 -9.03 -24.48 3.90
C ALA A 97 -10.45 -25.07 3.86
N SER A 98 -11.46 -24.25 4.14
CA SER A 98 -12.88 -24.66 4.12
C SER A 98 -13.33 -25.14 2.74
N PHE A 99 -12.74 -24.60 1.67
CA PHE A 99 -12.99 -25.07 0.31
C PHE A 99 -12.17 -26.33 -0.05
N ARG A 100 -10.88 -26.35 0.29
CA ARG A 100 -9.99 -27.47 -0.06
C ARG A 100 -10.32 -28.77 0.66
N LEU A 101 -10.73 -28.69 1.93
CA LEU A 101 -11.00 -29.87 2.75
C LEU A 101 -12.14 -30.74 2.16
N PRO A 102 -13.35 -30.22 1.88
CA PRO A 102 -14.42 -31.00 1.25
C PRO A 102 -14.02 -31.55 -0.12
N HIS A 103 -13.26 -30.78 -0.92
CA HIS A 103 -12.80 -31.23 -2.23
C HIS A 103 -11.90 -32.47 -2.14
N ILE A 104 -10.94 -32.47 -1.19
CA ILE A 104 -10.07 -33.62 -0.92
C ILE A 104 -10.87 -34.81 -0.39
N ILE A 105 -11.85 -34.58 0.49
CA ILE A 105 -12.71 -35.63 1.05
C ILE A 105 -13.55 -36.28 -0.06
N GLY A 106 -14.21 -35.46 -0.89
CA GLY A 106 -15.03 -35.91 -2.01
C GLY A 106 -14.24 -36.75 -3.02
N ASN A 107 -13.02 -36.31 -3.38
CA ASN A 107 -12.17 -37.05 -4.32
C ASN A 107 -11.64 -38.37 -3.75
N ASN A 108 -11.41 -38.45 -2.43
CA ASN A 108 -10.85 -39.65 -1.79
C ASN A 108 -11.94 -40.65 -1.33
N MET A 109 -13.21 -40.26 -1.33
CA MET A 109 -14.36 -41.06 -0.86
C MET A 109 -14.16 -41.76 0.49
N LYS A 110 -13.34 -41.18 1.38
CA LYS A 110 -13.10 -41.71 2.73
C LYS A 110 -13.84 -40.86 3.75
N PRO A 111 -14.43 -41.46 4.79
CA PRO A 111 -15.11 -40.72 5.84
C PRO A 111 -14.11 -39.83 6.61
N PHE A 112 -14.58 -38.63 6.96
CA PHE A 112 -13.82 -37.57 7.63
C PHE A 112 -12.99 -38.06 8.84
N THR A 113 -13.55 -39.01 9.60
CA THR A 113 -12.97 -39.60 10.80
C THR A 113 -11.62 -40.28 10.57
N VAL A 114 -11.38 -40.83 9.37
CA VAL A 114 -10.14 -41.55 9.02
C VAL A 114 -9.07 -40.59 8.47
N GLN A 115 -9.47 -39.44 7.94
CA GLN A 115 -8.56 -38.48 7.29
C GLN A 115 -8.08 -37.35 8.21
N LEU A 116 -8.80 -37.06 9.30
CA LEU A 116 -8.46 -36.04 10.31
C LEU A 116 -6.99 -36.04 10.76
N PRO A 117 -6.34 -37.18 11.10
CA PRO A 117 -4.93 -37.20 11.51
C PRO A 117 -3.98 -36.76 10.39
N GLN A 118 -4.34 -37.06 9.14
CA GLN A 118 -3.57 -36.72 7.96
C GLN A 118 -3.83 -35.29 7.49
N LEU A 119 -4.92 -34.65 7.92
CA LEU A 119 -5.26 -33.28 7.51
C LEU A 119 -4.68 -32.22 8.45
N LYS A 120 -4.36 -32.58 9.71
CA LYS A 120 -3.66 -31.69 10.66
C LYS A 120 -2.31 -31.18 10.13
N LYS A 121 -1.62 -31.96 9.28
CA LYS A 121 -0.36 -31.56 8.63
C LYS A 121 -0.50 -30.42 7.61
N TYR A 122 -1.72 -30.14 7.15
CA TYR A 122 -2.03 -29.03 6.24
C TYR A 122 -2.51 -27.78 6.98
N VAL A 123 -2.78 -27.86 8.29
CA VAL A 123 -3.18 -26.72 9.14
C VAL A 123 -1.97 -26.06 9.83
N GLN A 124 -0.88 -26.80 10.00
CA GLN A 124 0.31 -26.34 10.75
C GLN A 124 1.45 -25.78 9.89
N LYS A 125 1.29 -25.70 8.57
CA LYS A 125 2.37 -25.30 7.66
C LYS A 125 1.99 -24.01 6.92
N ASN A 126 1.94 -22.90 7.66
CA ASN A 126 2.04 -21.53 7.17
C ASN A 126 2.65 -20.67 8.28
#